data_AF-A0AAU7ZAH7-F1
#
_entry.id   AF-A0AAU7ZAH7-F1
#
_cell.length_a   1.000
_cell.length_b   1.000
_cell.length_c   1.000
_cell.angle_alpha   90.00
_cell.angle_beta   90.00
_cell.angle_gamma   90.00
#
_symmetry.space_group_name_H-M   'P 1'
#
loop_
_entity.id
_entity.type
_entity.pdbx_description
1 polymer ?
#
loop_
_entity_poly.entity_id
_entity_poly.type
_entity_poly.pdbx_seq_one_letter_code
_entity_poly.pdbx_strand_id
1 'polypeptide(L)'
;MSANAPVEGVARGVYPAWLKVGFWICVVIAVAVVLRRVAVLAHPGQGGSGGLSPTAALDAVFASHAALTLAHIVPAMAFVLLTPFVLMQRDGAMWAERLFFPLGAWVGVTAYAMSAYPVGGWVERSAVLLFNSLFLFSLGMAFVAARRGEALVKMRWMLRAIAILLGIATTRPVMGVFFATSRLTHLEPAQFFGIAFWIGFSINTIAIELWLRSRGNRLPVAG
;
A
#
# COMPACT_ATOMS: atom_id res chain seq x y z
N MET A 1 -14.64 41.31 33.77
CA MET A 1 -14.85 39.84 33.80
C MET A 1 -15.31 39.42 32.41
N SER A 2 -14.36 39.01 31.55
CA SER A 2 -14.67 38.47 30.23
C SER A 2 -14.86 36.96 30.38
N ALA A 3 -16.06 36.48 30.08
CA ALA A 3 -16.39 35.06 30.12
C ALA A 3 -15.73 34.36 28.94
N ASN A 4 -14.91 33.36 29.23
CA ASN A 4 -14.33 32.45 28.23
C ASN A 4 -15.46 31.79 27.45
N ALA A 5 -15.53 32.09 26.15
CA ALA A 5 -16.34 31.36 25.20
C ALA A 5 -15.84 29.90 25.14
N PRO A 6 -16.74 28.91 25.11
CA PRO A 6 -16.35 27.51 24.94
C PRO A 6 -15.71 27.33 23.56
N VAL A 7 -14.51 26.74 23.55
CA VAL A 7 -13.78 26.36 22.32
C VAL A 7 -14.68 25.46 21.49
N GLU A 8 -15.16 25.97 20.35
CA GLU A 8 -16.03 25.25 19.43
C GLU A 8 -15.36 23.94 18.97
N GLY A 9 -16.03 22.84 19.33
CA GLY A 9 -16.01 21.52 18.71
C GLY A 9 -14.81 21.15 17.84
N VAL A 10 -13.85 20.42 18.45
CA VAL A 10 -13.07 19.43 17.71
C VAL A 10 -14.04 18.35 17.24
N ALA A 11 -14.64 18.55 16.07
CA ALA A 11 -15.49 17.56 15.44
C ALA A 11 -14.68 16.26 15.26
N ARG A 12 -15.07 15.20 16.00
CA ARG A 12 -14.49 13.86 15.82
C ARG A 12 -14.71 13.44 14.37
N GLY A 13 -13.67 13.58 13.54
CA GLY A 13 -13.80 13.35 12.11
C GLY A 13 -14.04 11.88 11.80
N VAL A 14 -15.28 11.42 11.66
CA VAL A 14 -15.52 10.02 11.28
C VAL A 14 -15.03 9.78 9.84
N TYR A 15 -14.22 8.75 9.60
CA TYR A 15 -13.84 8.34 8.24
C TYR A 15 -15.09 7.89 7.47
N PRO A 16 -15.25 8.28 6.19
CA PRO A 16 -16.41 7.89 5.39
C PRO A 16 -16.42 6.37 5.17
N ALA A 17 -17.61 5.79 5.06
CA ALA A 17 -17.79 4.34 4.97
C ALA A 17 -17.05 3.74 3.76
N TRP A 18 -17.10 4.39 2.60
CA TRP A 18 -16.40 3.91 1.40
C TRP A 18 -14.89 3.79 1.58
N LEU A 19 -14.27 4.69 2.34
CA LEU A 19 -12.82 4.66 2.60
C LEU A 19 -12.47 3.53 3.56
N LYS A 20 -13.31 3.29 4.58
CA LYS A 20 -13.15 2.13 5.48
C LYS A 20 -13.30 0.81 4.73
N VAL A 21 -14.33 0.71 3.89
CA VAL A 21 -14.59 -0.50 3.08
C VAL A 21 -13.44 -0.74 2.10
N GLY A 22 -13.03 0.29 1.35
CA GLY A 22 -11.90 0.20 0.42
C GLY A 22 -10.59 -0.18 1.11
N PHE A 23 -10.32 0.42 2.28
CA PHE A 23 -9.17 0.07 3.11
C PHE A 23 -9.18 -1.42 3.50
N TRP A 24 -10.28 -1.92 4.07
CA TRP A 24 -10.39 -3.32 4.48
C TRP A 24 -10.31 -4.30 3.31
N ILE A 25 -10.92 -3.96 2.17
CA ILE A 25 -10.78 -4.74 0.92
C ILE A 25 -9.29 -4.82 0.53
N CYS A 26 -8.58 -3.70 0.53
CA CYS A 26 -7.15 -3.68 0.19
C CYS A 26 -6.31 -4.49 1.18
N VAL A 27 -6.61 -4.41 2.49
CA VAL A 27 -5.94 -5.22 3.53
C VAL A 27 -6.14 -6.71 3.26
N VAL A 28 -7.38 -7.15 3.03
CA VAL A 28 -7.69 -8.56 2.76
C VAL A 28 -6.99 -9.05 1.48
N ILE A 29 -7.03 -8.26 0.40
CA ILE A 29 -6.34 -8.60 -0.85
C ILE A 29 -4.83 -8.68 -0.62
N ALA A 30 -4.23 -7.72 0.09
CA ALA A 30 -2.80 -7.72 0.38
C ALA A 30 -2.38 -8.99 1.14
N VAL A 31 -3.11 -9.34 2.21
CA VAL A 31 -2.85 -10.55 3.00
C VAL A 31 -2.99 -11.81 2.14
N ALA A 32 -4.09 -11.95 1.39
CA ALA A 32 -4.33 -13.11 0.54
C ALA A 32 -3.22 -13.30 -0.51
N VAL A 33 -2.73 -12.21 -1.10
CA VAL A 33 -1.65 -12.23 -2.09
C VAL A 33 -0.32 -12.66 -1.48
N VAL A 34 0.00 -12.16 -0.28
CA VAL A 34 1.23 -12.57 0.42
C VAL A 34 1.17 -14.04 0.79
N LEU A 35 0.04 -14.52 1.33
CA LEU A 35 -0.16 -15.93 1.65
C LEU A 35 -0.03 -16.83 0.41
N ARG A 36 -0.66 -16.46 -0.71
CA ARG A 36 -0.48 -17.17 -1.99
C ARG A 36 0.99 -17.21 -2.40
N ARG A 37 1.70 -16.07 -2.31
CA ARG A 37 3.11 -15.96 -2.71
C ARG A 37 4.02 -16.84 -1.85
N VAL A 38 3.81 -16.85 -0.54
CA VAL A 38 4.55 -17.71 0.39
C VAL A 38 4.27 -19.19 0.10
N ALA A 39 3.01 -19.58 -0.12
CA ALA A 39 2.65 -20.95 -0.45
C ALA A 39 3.30 -21.45 -1.76
N VAL A 40 3.32 -20.60 -2.81
CA VAL A 40 3.97 -20.93 -4.08
C VAL A 40 5.49 -21.09 -3.92
N LEU A 41 6.14 -20.24 -3.11
CA LEU A 41 7.58 -20.36 -2.83
C LEU A 41 7.92 -21.56 -1.96
N ALA A 42 7.04 -21.95 -1.03
CA ALA A 42 7.22 -23.11 -0.15
C ALA A 42 6.98 -24.46 -0.87
N HIS A 43 6.15 -24.48 -1.91
CA HIS A 43 5.84 -25.69 -2.69
C HIS A 43 6.07 -25.48 -4.20
N PRO A 44 7.34 -25.43 -4.65
CA PRO A 44 7.69 -25.17 -6.06
C PRO A 44 7.07 -26.18 -7.06
N GLY A 45 6.69 -27.38 -6.58
CA GLY A 45 6.10 -28.45 -7.40
C GLY A 45 4.58 -28.60 -7.33
N GLN A 46 3.86 -27.87 -6.46
CA GLN A 46 2.39 -27.93 -6.34
C GLN A 46 1.70 -26.60 -6.70
N GLY A 47 2.44 -25.49 -6.74
CA GLY A 47 1.93 -24.15 -7.04
C GLY A 47 1.50 -23.90 -8.50
N GLY A 48 1.60 -24.92 -9.35
CA GLY A 48 1.06 -24.90 -10.70
C GLY A 48 0.68 -26.32 -11.11
N SER A 49 -0.61 -26.62 -11.13
CA SER A 49 -1.11 -27.68 -12.00
C SER A 49 -0.52 -27.46 -13.40
N GLY A 50 0.30 -28.42 -13.86
CA GLY A 50 1.25 -28.31 -14.97
C GLY A 50 0.95 -27.24 -16.02
N GLY A 51 1.83 -26.24 -16.14
CA GLY A 51 1.92 -25.33 -17.30
C GLY A 51 0.69 -24.45 -17.64
N LEU A 52 -0.42 -24.54 -16.90
CA LEU A 52 -1.71 -23.96 -17.32
C LEU A 52 -2.09 -22.64 -16.63
N SER A 53 -1.34 -22.17 -15.63
CA SER A 53 -1.67 -20.90 -14.96
C SER A 53 -1.09 -19.69 -15.70
N PRO A 54 -1.88 -18.67 -16.05
CA PRO A 54 -1.40 -17.45 -16.72
C PRO A 54 -0.32 -16.67 -15.95
N THR A 55 -0.13 -16.98 -14.66
CA THR A 55 0.87 -16.34 -13.79
C THR A 55 2.15 -17.16 -13.62
N ALA A 56 2.28 -18.34 -14.27
CA ALA A 56 3.42 -19.23 -14.06
C ALA A 56 4.76 -18.55 -14.38
N ALA A 57 4.82 -17.78 -15.47
CA ALA A 57 6.01 -17.01 -15.85
C ALA A 57 6.38 -15.95 -14.80
N LEU A 58 5.39 -15.28 -14.20
CA LEU A 58 5.62 -14.33 -13.10
C LEU A 58 6.13 -15.06 -11.87
N ASP A 59 5.50 -16.19 -11.53
CA ASP A 59 5.83 -16.98 -10.35
C ASP A 59 7.28 -17.51 -10.43
N ALA A 60 7.78 -17.84 -11.63
CA ALA A 60 9.18 -18.21 -11.86
C ALA A 60 10.19 -17.07 -11.62
N VAL A 61 9.86 -15.83 -12.04
CA VAL A 61 10.72 -14.65 -11.79
C VAL A 61 10.83 -14.34 -10.29
N PHE A 62 9.72 -14.47 -9.55
CA PHE A 62 9.76 -14.30 -8.09
C PHE A 62 10.53 -15.43 -7.40
N ALA A 63 10.46 -16.66 -7.92
CA ALA A 63 11.21 -17.78 -7.38
C ALA A 63 12.73 -17.62 -7.56
N SER A 64 13.19 -17.07 -8.68
CA SER A 64 14.63 -16.79 -8.90
C SER A 64 15.18 -15.72 -7.95
N HIS A 65 14.30 -14.88 -7.38
CA HIS A 65 14.63 -13.86 -6.38
C HIS A 65 13.86 -14.07 -5.07
N ALA A 66 13.72 -15.33 -4.63
CA ALA A 66 12.88 -15.69 -3.49
C ALA A 66 13.27 -14.95 -2.20
N ALA A 67 14.57 -14.84 -1.90
CA ALA A 67 15.05 -14.14 -0.71
C ALA A 67 14.67 -12.65 -0.70
N LEU A 68 14.88 -11.95 -1.82
CA LEU A 68 14.49 -10.54 -1.97
C LEU A 68 12.97 -10.39 -1.90
N THR A 69 12.22 -11.29 -2.54
CA THR A 69 10.76 -11.29 -2.52
C THR A 69 10.23 -11.47 -1.10
N LEU A 70 10.73 -12.45 -0.34
CA LEU A 70 10.34 -12.69 1.05
C LEU A 70 10.74 -11.51 1.96
N ALA A 71 11.96 -10.98 1.78
CA ALA A 71 12.46 -9.82 2.50
C ALA A 71 11.63 -8.55 2.26
N HIS A 72 10.89 -8.48 1.15
CA HIS A 72 9.95 -7.39 0.88
C HIS A 72 8.53 -7.70 1.39
N ILE A 73 7.94 -8.83 0.98
CA ILE A 73 6.51 -9.10 1.20
C ILE A 73 6.16 -9.37 2.67
N VAL A 74 7.07 -9.97 3.46
CA VAL A 74 6.81 -10.26 4.88
C VAL A 74 6.77 -8.96 5.68
N PRO A 75 7.77 -8.05 5.60
CA PRO A 75 7.67 -6.72 6.18
C PRO A 75 6.50 -5.89 5.65
N ALA A 76 6.17 -6.01 4.35
CA ALA A 76 5.02 -5.31 3.77
C ALA A 76 3.70 -5.77 4.38
N MET A 77 3.51 -7.08 4.58
CA MET A 77 2.35 -7.63 5.25
C MET A 77 2.26 -7.14 6.71
N ALA A 78 3.38 -7.19 7.45
CA ALA A 78 3.43 -6.66 8.81
C ALA A 78 3.05 -5.17 8.84
N PHE A 79 3.59 -4.36 7.93
CA PHE A 79 3.25 -2.95 7.79
C PHE A 79 1.75 -2.74 7.55
N VAL A 80 1.14 -3.46 6.59
CA VAL A 80 -0.29 -3.38 6.30
C VAL A 80 -1.12 -3.76 7.53
N LEU A 81 -0.77 -4.83 8.23
CA LEU A 81 -1.48 -5.27 9.43
C LEU A 81 -1.33 -4.30 10.61
N LEU A 82 -0.25 -3.52 10.66
CA LEU A 82 -0.06 -2.46 11.66
C LEU A 82 -0.89 -1.20 11.37
N THR A 83 -1.23 -0.92 10.11
CA THR A 83 -1.99 0.29 9.72
C THR A 83 -3.27 0.52 10.55
N PRO A 84 -4.18 -0.46 10.79
CA PRO A 84 -5.38 -0.20 11.58
C PRO A 84 -5.04 0.18 13.03
N PHE A 85 -4.01 -0.42 13.63
CA PHE A 85 -3.62 -0.11 15.01
C PHE A 85 -3.08 1.31 15.15
N VAL A 86 -2.25 1.73 14.18
CA VAL A 86 -1.67 3.08 14.16
C VAL A 86 -2.73 4.14 13.86
N LEU A 87 -3.68 3.85 12.97
CA LEU A 87 -4.78 4.77 12.65
C LEU A 87 -5.82 4.89 13.76
N MET A 88 -6.09 3.81 14.49
CA MET A 88 -7.05 3.81 15.60
C MET A 88 -6.47 4.40 16.89
N GLN A 89 -5.15 4.62 16.96
CA GLN A 89 -4.44 5.21 18.12
C GLN A 89 -4.92 4.65 19.47
N ARG A 90 -5.14 3.33 19.55
CA ARG A 90 -5.59 2.69 20.79
C ARG A 90 -4.55 2.92 21.88
N ASP A 91 -4.99 3.39 23.05
CA ASP A 91 -4.14 3.58 24.22
C ASP A 91 -3.31 2.30 24.46
N GLY A 92 -1.97 2.43 24.38
CA GLY A 92 -1.02 1.30 24.44
C GLY A 92 -0.38 0.86 23.12
N ALA A 93 -0.78 1.42 21.96
CA ALA A 93 -0.22 1.08 20.65
C ALA A 93 1.10 1.79 20.29
N MET A 94 1.85 2.33 21.27
CA MET A 94 3.16 2.98 21.05
C MET A 94 4.16 2.07 20.32
N TRP A 95 4.06 0.76 20.55
CA TRP A 95 4.88 -0.24 19.85
C TRP A 95 4.56 -0.31 18.35
N ALA A 96 3.29 -0.13 17.97
CA ALA A 96 2.86 -0.18 16.58
C ALA A 96 3.44 0.99 15.79
N GLU A 97 3.42 2.20 16.37
CA GLU A 97 4.03 3.39 15.74
C GLU A 97 5.56 3.26 15.66
N ARG A 98 6.21 2.68 16.68
CA ARG A 98 7.66 2.41 16.68
C ARG A 98 8.08 1.44 15.56
N LEU A 99 7.24 0.45 15.24
CA LEU A 99 7.51 -0.50 14.17
C LEU A 99 7.08 0.02 12.79
N PHE A 100 6.08 0.90 12.74
CA PHE A 100 5.50 1.38 11.49
C PHE A 100 6.52 2.05 10.56
N PHE A 101 7.27 3.03 11.08
CA PHE A 101 8.26 3.77 10.29
C PHE A 101 9.43 2.90 9.79
N PRO A 102 10.12 2.09 10.61
CA PRO A 102 11.22 1.26 10.13
C PRO A 102 10.73 0.18 9.15
N LEU A 103 9.56 -0.44 9.38
CA LEU A 103 8.99 -1.40 8.42
C LEU A 103 8.66 -0.71 7.10
N GLY A 104 8.03 0.47 7.14
CA GLY A 104 7.73 1.23 5.93
C GLY A 104 8.99 1.61 5.15
N ALA A 105 10.04 2.06 5.85
CA ALA A 105 11.33 2.37 5.22
C ALA A 105 11.97 1.13 4.58
N TRP A 106 11.96 -0.01 5.28
CA TRP A 106 12.46 -1.29 4.77
C TRP A 106 11.72 -1.72 3.50
N VAL A 107 10.38 -1.65 3.52
CA VAL A 107 9.52 -1.97 2.38
C VAL A 107 9.83 -1.06 1.19
N GLY A 108 10.00 0.25 1.42
CA GLY A 108 10.34 1.18 0.34
C GLY A 108 11.74 0.97 -0.24
N VAL A 109 12.75 0.65 0.60
CA VAL A 109 14.10 0.34 0.12
C VAL A 109 14.12 -0.95 -0.70
N THR A 110 13.49 -2.00 -0.19
CA THR A 110 13.41 -3.29 -0.90
C THR A 110 12.58 -3.21 -2.18
N ALA A 111 11.58 -2.30 -2.27
CA ALA A 111 10.86 -2.04 -3.51
C ALA A 111 11.77 -1.49 -4.63
N TYR A 112 12.74 -0.62 -4.31
CA TYR A 112 13.72 -0.17 -5.29
C TYR A 112 14.61 -1.32 -5.78
N ALA A 113 15.03 -2.20 -4.88
CA ALA A 113 15.81 -3.38 -5.27
C ALA A 113 14.99 -4.31 -6.19
N MET A 114 13.70 -4.53 -5.90
CA MET A 114 12.82 -5.28 -6.79
C MET A 114 12.61 -4.61 -8.15
N SER A 115 12.61 -3.26 -8.20
CA SER A 115 12.46 -2.50 -9.46
C SER A 115 13.63 -2.69 -10.45
N ALA A 116 14.74 -3.30 -10.03
CA ALA A 116 15.84 -3.67 -10.91
C ALA A 116 15.48 -4.85 -11.84
N TYR A 117 14.47 -5.64 -11.48
CA TYR A 117 14.04 -6.83 -12.22
C TYR A 117 12.54 -6.73 -12.59
N PRO A 118 12.13 -5.73 -13.41
CA PRO A 118 10.72 -5.52 -13.73
C PRO A 118 10.22 -6.59 -14.70
N VAL A 119 8.99 -7.06 -14.48
CA VAL A 119 8.29 -8.02 -15.35
C VAL A 119 7.68 -7.30 -16.56
N GLY A 120 7.03 -6.16 -16.34
CA GLY A 120 6.42 -5.30 -17.35
C GLY A 120 7.36 -4.25 -17.94
N GLY A 121 8.67 -4.47 -17.84
CA GLY A 121 9.70 -3.58 -18.38
C GLY A 121 9.68 -2.17 -17.76
N TRP A 122 10.03 -1.16 -18.59
CA TRP A 122 10.18 0.23 -18.14
C TRP A 122 8.87 0.87 -17.65
N VAL A 123 7.71 0.41 -18.14
CA VAL A 123 6.41 0.95 -17.73
C VAL A 123 6.12 0.60 -16.28
N GLU A 124 6.35 -0.67 -15.89
CA GLU A 124 6.29 -1.07 -14.48
C GLU A 124 7.33 -0.34 -13.65
N ARG A 125 8.60 -0.34 -14.12
CA ARG A 125 9.70 0.26 -13.37
C ARG A 125 9.46 1.73 -13.07
N SER A 126 9.00 2.50 -14.05
CA SER A 126 8.66 3.92 -13.87
C SER A 126 7.52 4.14 -12.87
N ALA A 127 6.47 3.30 -12.90
CA ALA A 127 5.40 3.34 -11.91
C ALA A 127 5.95 3.10 -10.50
N VAL A 128 6.73 2.03 -10.33
CA VAL A 128 7.34 1.68 -9.04
C VAL A 128 8.25 2.81 -8.57
N LEU A 129 9.12 3.35 -9.42
CA LEU A 129 10.02 4.44 -9.04
C LEU A 129 9.25 5.68 -8.59
N LEU A 130 8.22 6.10 -9.32
CA LEU A 130 7.42 7.27 -8.95
C LEU A 130 6.67 7.05 -7.64
N PHE A 131 5.84 6.01 -7.56
CA PHE A 131 4.97 5.80 -6.41
C PHE A 131 5.73 5.36 -5.16
N ASN A 132 6.81 4.60 -5.30
CA ASN A 132 7.67 4.28 -4.17
C ASN A 132 8.39 5.53 -3.62
N SER A 133 8.82 6.45 -4.50
CA SER A 133 9.38 7.73 -4.07
C SER A 133 8.35 8.58 -3.32
N LEU A 134 7.12 8.67 -3.84
CA LEU A 134 6.02 9.36 -3.18
C LEU A 134 5.65 8.73 -1.82
N PHE A 135 5.68 7.40 -1.74
CA PHE A 135 5.47 6.65 -0.51
C PHE A 135 6.54 6.99 0.53
N LEU A 136 7.82 6.87 0.18
CA LEU A 136 8.93 7.17 1.09
C LEU A 136 8.97 8.63 1.50
N PHE A 137 8.71 9.55 0.57
CA PHE A 137 8.58 10.97 0.87
C PHE A 137 7.45 11.22 1.87
N SER A 138 6.27 10.65 1.63
CA SER A 138 5.13 10.77 2.54
C SER A 138 5.41 10.17 3.91
N LEU A 139 6.08 9.00 3.96
CA LEU A 139 6.48 8.35 5.20
C LEU A 139 7.50 9.21 5.98
N GLY A 140 8.49 9.77 5.29
CA GLY A 140 9.50 10.67 5.87
C GLY A 140 8.87 11.95 6.43
N MET A 141 7.95 12.56 5.69
CA MET A 141 7.22 13.75 6.17
C MET A 141 6.34 13.43 7.38
N ALA A 142 5.69 12.25 7.40
CA ALA A 142 4.94 11.78 8.56
C ALA A 142 5.86 11.60 9.78
N PHE A 143 7.05 11.03 9.58
CA PHE A 143 8.04 10.85 10.65
C PHE A 143 8.55 12.19 11.21
N VAL A 144 8.89 13.14 10.34
CA VAL A 144 9.31 14.49 10.76
C VAL A 144 8.21 15.18 11.56
N ALA A 145 6.97 15.14 11.08
CA ALA A 145 5.82 15.69 11.81
C ALA A 145 5.57 14.98 13.16
N ALA A 146 5.78 13.66 13.23
CA ALA A 146 5.70 12.91 14.48
C ALA A 146 6.75 13.39 15.49
N ARG A 147 7.99 13.62 15.05
CA ARG A 147 9.08 14.13 15.90
C ARG A 147 8.84 15.57 16.39
N ARG A 148 8.05 16.35 15.65
CA ARG A 148 7.64 17.72 16.00
C ARG A 148 6.35 17.78 16.85
N GLY A 149 5.70 16.65 17.11
CA GLY A 149 4.41 16.61 17.82
C GLY A 149 3.22 17.13 17.00
N GLU A 150 3.38 17.30 15.68
CA GLU A 150 2.33 17.83 14.80
C GLU A 150 1.36 16.72 14.37
N ALA A 151 0.47 16.31 15.27
CA ALA A 151 -0.36 15.12 15.09
C ALA A 151 -1.27 15.16 13.83
N LEU A 152 -1.84 16.32 13.50
CA LEU A 152 -2.62 16.51 12.27
C LEU A 152 -1.77 16.35 11.00
N VAL A 153 -0.59 16.96 10.97
CA VAL A 153 0.32 16.90 9.83
C VAL A 153 0.86 15.48 9.66
N LYS A 154 1.24 14.82 10.78
CA LYS A 154 1.60 13.40 10.83
C LYS A 154 0.54 12.53 10.17
N MET A 155 -0.72 12.66 10.61
CA MET A 155 -1.82 11.84 10.09
C MET A 155 -2.06 12.05 8.59
N ARG A 156 -1.98 13.29 8.10
CA ARG A 156 -2.12 13.59 6.66
C ARG A 156 -1.07 12.90 5.80
N TRP A 157 0.19 12.95 6.22
CA TRP A 157 1.29 12.31 5.48
C TRP A 157 1.26 10.80 5.62
N MET A 158 0.90 10.29 6.80
CA MET A 158 0.76 8.85 7.05
C MET A 158 -0.36 8.24 6.21
N LEU A 159 -1.52 8.90 6.10
CA LEU A 159 -2.62 8.43 5.25
C LEU A 159 -2.24 8.40 3.77
N ARG A 160 -1.42 9.36 3.29
CA ARG A 160 -0.85 9.32 1.93
C ARG A 160 0.05 8.12 1.74
N ALA A 161 1.00 7.89 2.65
CA ALA A 161 1.88 6.73 2.58
C ALA A 161 1.09 5.41 2.56
N ILE A 162 0.10 5.26 3.44
CA ILE A 162 -0.76 4.07 3.52
C ILE A 162 -1.53 3.88 2.20
N ALA A 163 -2.20 4.92 1.71
CA ALA A 163 -2.98 4.82 0.47
C ALA A 163 -2.10 4.46 -0.74
N ILE A 164 -0.94 5.10 -0.89
CA ILE A 164 0.01 4.77 -1.95
C ILE A 164 0.42 3.30 -1.84
N LEU A 165 0.81 2.84 -0.64
CA LEU A 165 1.20 1.44 -0.43
C LEU A 165 0.06 0.46 -0.77
N LEU A 166 -1.18 0.76 -0.36
CA LEU A 166 -2.37 -0.05 -0.70
C LEU A 166 -2.68 -0.08 -2.21
N GLY A 167 -2.07 0.81 -3.00
CA GLY A 167 -2.08 0.73 -4.46
C GLY A 167 -1.73 -0.66 -4.98
N ILE A 168 -0.75 -1.35 -4.37
CA ILE A 168 -0.36 -2.73 -4.75
C ILE A 168 -1.48 -3.76 -4.54
N ALA A 169 -2.40 -3.52 -3.61
CA ALA A 169 -3.56 -4.38 -3.44
C ALA A 169 -4.56 -4.14 -4.59
N THR A 170 -4.74 -2.90 -5.01
CA THR A 170 -5.62 -2.53 -6.13
C THR A 170 -5.05 -2.95 -7.50
N THR A 171 -3.73 -3.02 -7.68
CA THR A 171 -3.15 -3.52 -8.94
C THR A 171 -3.58 -4.98 -9.22
N ARG A 172 -3.90 -5.77 -8.20
CA ARG A 172 -4.25 -7.20 -8.30
C ARG A 172 -5.59 -7.46 -8.98
N PRO A 173 -6.73 -6.88 -8.56
CA PRO A 173 -7.97 -7.00 -9.31
C PRO A 173 -7.86 -6.38 -10.70
N VAL A 174 -7.12 -5.27 -10.86
CA VAL A 174 -6.88 -4.67 -12.19
C VAL A 174 -6.16 -5.65 -13.11
N MET A 175 -5.08 -6.30 -12.64
CA MET A 175 -4.42 -7.39 -13.36
C MET A 175 -5.39 -8.54 -13.66
N GLY A 176 -6.24 -8.93 -12.71
CA GLY A 176 -7.26 -9.97 -12.92
C GLY A 176 -8.21 -9.65 -14.07
N VAL A 177 -8.64 -8.39 -14.19
CA VAL A 177 -9.46 -7.92 -15.32
C VAL A 177 -8.71 -7.99 -16.65
N PHE A 178 -7.43 -7.59 -16.68
CA PHE A 178 -6.60 -7.75 -17.89
C PHE A 178 -6.40 -9.22 -18.28
N PHE A 179 -6.16 -10.10 -17.32
CA PHE A 179 -6.08 -11.55 -17.59
C PHE A 179 -7.41 -12.08 -18.15
N ALA A 180 -8.55 -11.69 -17.58
CA ALA A 180 -9.86 -12.13 -18.04
C ALA A 180 -10.20 -11.63 -19.45
N THR A 181 -9.75 -10.42 -19.80
CA THR A 181 -9.99 -9.80 -21.11
C THR A 181 -8.88 -10.06 -22.13
N SER A 182 -7.79 -10.72 -21.74
CA SER A 182 -6.62 -10.97 -22.60
C SER A 182 -6.97 -11.71 -23.91
N ARG A 183 -7.96 -12.61 -23.89
CA ARG A 183 -8.44 -13.31 -25.09
C ARG A 183 -9.13 -12.39 -26.10
N LEU A 184 -9.69 -11.27 -25.63
CA LEU A 184 -10.39 -10.29 -26.45
C LEU A 184 -9.47 -9.14 -26.88
N THR A 185 -8.55 -8.74 -26.00
CA THR A 185 -7.65 -7.60 -26.23
C THR A 185 -6.33 -8.01 -26.87
N HIS A 186 -6.01 -9.31 -26.86
CA HIS A 186 -4.72 -9.87 -27.30
C HIS A 186 -3.51 -9.28 -26.56
N LEU A 187 -3.72 -8.64 -25.40
CA LEU A 187 -2.65 -8.08 -24.59
C LEU A 187 -1.92 -9.18 -23.83
N GLU A 188 -0.60 -9.21 -23.98
CA GLU A 188 0.26 -10.12 -23.22
C GLU A 188 0.51 -9.61 -21.80
N PRO A 189 0.79 -10.50 -20.83
CA PRO A 189 1.10 -10.11 -19.45
C PRO A 189 2.18 -9.04 -19.33
N ALA A 190 3.24 -9.11 -20.14
CA ALA A 190 4.31 -8.13 -20.14
C ALA A 190 3.83 -6.71 -20.50
N GLN A 191 2.77 -6.58 -21.31
CA GLN A 191 2.25 -5.30 -21.78
C GLN A 191 1.33 -4.64 -20.74
N PHE A 192 0.43 -5.41 -20.13
CA PHE A 192 -0.55 -4.84 -19.21
C PHE A 192 -0.08 -4.76 -17.75
N PHE A 193 1.02 -5.43 -17.39
CA PHE A 193 1.52 -5.44 -16.01
C PHE A 193 1.88 -4.04 -15.50
N GLY A 194 2.66 -3.28 -16.29
CA GLY A 194 3.00 -1.89 -15.97
C GLY A 194 1.77 -0.97 -15.93
N ILE A 195 0.82 -1.18 -16.84
CA ILE A 195 -0.45 -0.41 -16.90
C ILE A 195 -1.26 -0.64 -15.61
N ALA A 196 -1.37 -1.90 -15.16
CA ALA A 196 -2.07 -2.23 -13.94
C ALA A 196 -1.44 -1.59 -12.70
N PHE A 197 -0.10 -1.47 -12.66
CA PHE A 197 0.61 -0.74 -11.62
C PHE A 197 0.22 0.74 -11.61
N TRP A 198 0.30 1.41 -12.76
CA TRP A 198 -0.12 2.81 -12.88
C TRP A 198 -1.56 3.02 -12.42
N ILE A 199 -2.50 2.20 -12.88
CA ILE A 199 -3.91 2.32 -12.51
C ILE A 199 -4.09 2.14 -11.00
N GLY A 200 -3.57 1.05 -10.43
CA GLY A 200 -3.80 0.73 -9.01
C GLY A 200 -3.23 1.79 -8.06
N PHE A 201 -1.99 2.23 -8.29
CA PHE A 201 -1.36 3.28 -7.49
C PHE A 201 -2.02 4.64 -7.70
N SER A 202 -2.39 5.00 -8.93
CA SER A 202 -3.03 6.29 -9.21
C SER A 202 -4.40 6.39 -8.56
N ILE A 203 -5.23 5.34 -8.65
CA ILE A 203 -6.57 5.32 -8.03
C ILE A 203 -6.47 5.63 -6.54
N ASN A 204 -5.59 4.94 -5.81
CA ASN A 204 -5.47 5.15 -4.38
C ASN A 204 -4.91 6.54 -4.04
N THR A 205 -3.89 6.99 -4.78
CA THR A 205 -3.26 8.30 -4.56
C THR A 205 -4.24 9.45 -4.82
N ILE A 206 -5.02 9.37 -5.91
CA ILE A 206 -6.03 10.37 -6.25
C ILE A 206 -7.16 10.32 -5.22
N ALA A 207 -7.67 9.14 -4.86
CA ALA A 207 -8.76 9.00 -3.91
C ALA A 207 -8.40 9.60 -2.54
N ILE A 208 -7.19 9.33 -2.02
CA ILE A 208 -6.78 9.89 -0.73
C ILE A 208 -6.56 11.40 -0.81
N GLU A 209 -5.99 11.90 -1.91
CA GLU A 209 -5.69 13.33 -2.05
C GLU A 209 -6.97 14.15 -2.20
N LEU A 210 -7.94 13.68 -3.00
CA LEU A 210 -9.26 14.29 -3.09
C LEU A 210 -9.97 14.31 -1.73
N TRP A 211 -9.92 13.19 -0.99
CA TRP A 211 -10.51 13.13 0.33
C TRP A 211 -9.82 14.10 1.31
N LEU A 212 -8.49 14.14 1.36
CA LEU A 212 -7.74 15.05 2.22
C LEU A 212 -8.02 16.53 1.89
N ARG A 213 -8.14 16.87 0.60
CA ARG A 213 -8.51 18.23 0.17
C ARG A 213 -9.91 18.60 0.60
N SER A 214 -10.87 17.67 0.52
CA SER A 214 -12.25 17.90 0.96
C SER A 214 -12.40 18.13 2.48
N ARG A 215 -11.41 17.72 3.30
CA ARG A 215 -11.46 17.80 4.77
C ARG A 215 -10.71 18.99 5.38
N GLY A 216 -9.86 19.69 4.62
CA GLY A 216 -9.06 20.81 5.15
C GLY A 216 -8.23 20.38 6.38
N ASN A 217 -8.44 21.06 7.53
CA ASN A 217 -7.79 20.74 8.82
C ASN A 217 -8.59 19.77 9.71
N ARG A 218 -9.71 19.22 9.24
CA ARG A 218 -10.62 18.38 10.05
C ARG A 218 -10.35 16.89 9.85
N LEU A 219 -9.30 16.38 10.49
CA LEU A 219 -9.04 14.94 10.60
C LEU A 219 -9.33 14.42 12.00
N PRO A 220 -9.79 13.16 12.15
CA PRO A 220 -9.81 12.50 13.44
C PRO A 220 -8.37 12.30 13.91
N VAL A 221 -7.96 13.10 14.87
CA VAL A 221 -6.69 12.93 15.59
C VAL A 221 -7.07 12.82 17.05
N ALA A 222 -6.55 11.80 17.74
CA ALA A 222 -6.66 11.70 19.18
C ALA A 222 -5.91 12.91 19.78
N GLY A 223 -6.60 13.69 20.61
CA GLY A 223 -6.02 14.79 21.37
C GLY A 223 -5.16 14.29 22.50
#